data_AF-A0A0E2BR31-F1
#
_entry.id   AF-A0A0E2BR31-F1
#
_cell.length_a   1.000
_cell.length_b   1.000
_cell.length_c   1.000
_cell.angle_alpha   90.00
_cell.angle_beta   90.00
_cell.angle_gamma   90.00
#
_symmetry.space_group_name_H-M   'P 1'
#
loop_
_entity.id
_entity.type
_entity.pdbx_description
1 polymer ?
#
loop_
_entity_poly.entity_id
_entity_poly.type
_entity_poly.pdbx_seq_one_letter_code
_entity_poly.pdbx_strand_id
1 'polypeptide(L)'
;MEESNESSADEFIKAAEGFLNSDTFQVVVSSLEGDSDMAQDLARKRAINLLIAEKGDKFRPSDKAVIKELVESKGKIVKSSNSIQGKIYFLFQVSSPSLKTTLKR
;
A
#
# COMPACT_ATOMS: atom_id res chain seq x y z
N MET A 1 23.25 10.19 21.42
CA MET A 1 22.83 8.97 20.72
C MET A 1 21.55 9.30 19.96
N GLU A 2 21.65 9.79 18.72
CA GLU A 2 20.48 10.27 17.94
C GLU A 2 20.49 9.84 16.45
N GLU A 3 21.32 8.85 16.05
CA GLU A 3 21.43 8.43 14.64
C GLU A 3 20.39 7.39 14.18
N SER A 4 19.50 6.90 15.05
CA SER A 4 18.55 5.85 14.68
C SER A 4 17.24 6.35 14.04
N ASN A 5 16.99 7.67 14.05
CA ASN A 5 15.70 8.22 13.60
C ASN A 5 15.66 8.53 12.09
N GLU A 6 16.78 8.96 11.49
CA GLU A 6 16.87 9.21 10.05
C GLU A 6 16.76 7.91 9.24
N SER A 7 17.45 6.86 9.68
CA SER A 7 17.46 5.54 9.02
C SER A 7 16.06 4.93 8.89
N SER A 8 15.22 5.13 9.92
CA SER A 8 13.86 4.62 9.93
C SER A 8 12.93 5.44 9.03
N ALA A 9 13.12 6.76 8.94
CA ALA A 9 12.33 7.63 8.07
C ALA A 9 12.60 7.38 6.59
N ASP A 10 13.88 7.21 6.24
CA ASP A 10 14.31 6.89 4.88
C ASP A 10 13.67 5.61 4.36
N GLU A 11 13.47 4.60 5.22
CA GLU A 11 12.90 3.31 4.82
C GLU A 11 11.47 3.44 4.30
N PHE A 12 10.66 4.36 4.83
CA PHE A 12 9.29 4.59 4.36
C PHE A 12 9.22 5.62 3.24
N ILE A 13 10.06 6.66 3.28
CA ILE A 13 10.10 7.70 2.23
C ILE A 13 10.62 7.13 0.91
N LYS A 14 11.56 6.18 0.98
CA LYS A 14 12.14 5.49 -0.19
C LYS A 14 11.52 4.11 -0.44
N ALA A 15 10.50 3.71 0.34
CA ALA A 15 9.85 2.43 0.13
C ALA A 15 9.23 2.38 -1.27
N ALA A 16 9.49 1.27 -1.98
CA ALA A 16 8.90 1.05 -3.29
C ALA A 16 7.37 0.90 -3.17
N GLU A 17 6.64 1.68 -3.98
CA GLU A 17 5.24 1.44 -4.27
C GLU A 17 5.12 0.60 -5.54
N GLY A 18 4.14 -0.32 -5.57
CA GLY A 18 3.93 -1.24 -6.67
C GLY A 18 4.17 -2.70 -6.31
N PHE A 19 4.39 -3.53 -7.31
CA PHE A 19 4.70 -4.95 -7.12
C PHE A 19 6.10 -5.15 -6.55
N LEU A 20 6.20 -5.68 -5.32
CA LEU A 20 7.47 -6.14 -4.75
C LEU A 20 7.91 -7.46 -5.39
N ASN A 21 6.95 -8.29 -5.76
CA ASN A 21 7.13 -9.55 -6.48
C ASN A 21 5.84 -9.90 -7.24
N SER A 22 5.68 -11.13 -7.74
CA SER A 22 4.47 -11.55 -8.47
C SER A 22 3.21 -11.61 -7.63
N ASP A 23 3.34 -11.70 -6.30
CA ASP A 23 2.27 -12.04 -5.37
C ASP A 23 1.93 -10.89 -4.41
N THR A 24 2.85 -9.95 -4.22
CA THR A 24 2.72 -8.86 -3.25
C THR A 24 2.79 -7.49 -3.93
N PHE A 25 1.74 -6.70 -3.71
CA PHE A 25 1.67 -5.30 -4.07
C PHE A 25 1.78 -4.43 -2.81
N GLN A 26 2.64 -3.42 -2.82
CA GLN A 26 2.87 -2.52 -1.70
C GLN A 26 2.48 -1.09 -2.05
N VAL A 27 1.91 -0.37 -1.08
CA VAL A 27 1.72 1.08 -1.13
C VAL A 27 2.22 1.71 0.16
N VAL A 28 2.62 2.96 0.05
CA VAL A 28 3.04 3.78 1.18
C VAL A 28 1.99 4.85 1.40
N VAL A 29 1.49 4.97 2.62
CA VAL A 29 0.65 6.10 3.02
C VAL A 29 1.23 6.77 4.25
N SER A 30 0.81 8.01 4.49
CA SER A 30 1.09 8.70 5.75
C SER A 30 -0.20 9.24 6.35
N SER A 31 -0.24 9.28 7.67
CA SER A 31 -1.30 9.95 8.44
C SER A 31 -0.65 10.89 9.47
N LEU A 32 -1.43 11.84 9.98
CA LEU A 32 -1.01 12.64 11.12
C LEU A 32 -1.03 11.78 12.39
N GLU A 33 -0.17 12.13 13.34
CA GLU A 33 -0.13 11.46 14.64
C GLU A 33 -1.49 11.59 15.35
N GLY A 34 -2.04 10.47 15.83
CA GLY A 34 -3.38 10.41 16.45
C GLY A 34 -4.53 10.05 15.51
N ASP A 35 -4.26 9.88 14.21
CA ASP A 35 -5.27 9.50 13.20
C ASP A 35 -4.87 8.22 12.44
N SER A 36 -4.38 7.22 13.19
CA SER A 36 -3.93 5.94 12.62
C SER A 36 -5.08 5.09 12.06
N ASP A 37 -6.29 5.26 12.58
CA ASP A 37 -7.46 4.51 12.13
C ASP A 37 -7.82 4.86 10.66
N MET A 38 -7.58 6.11 10.24
CA MET A 38 -7.78 6.51 8.84
C MET A 38 -6.68 6.01 7.90
N ALA A 39 -5.50 5.62 8.41
CA ALA A 39 -4.39 5.17 7.58
C ALA A 39 -4.72 3.89 6.81
N GLN A 40 -5.47 2.97 7.43
CA GLN A 40 -5.91 1.72 6.79
C GLN A 40 -6.83 2.01 5.59
N ASP A 41 -7.81 2.89 5.74
CA ASP A 41 -8.74 3.23 4.66
C ASP A 41 -8.07 4.05 3.56
N LEU A 42 -7.14 4.94 3.92
CA LEU A 42 -6.31 5.66 2.96
C LEU A 42 -5.45 4.69 2.14
N ALA A 43 -4.82 3.73 2.80
CA ALA A 43 -4.01 2.70 2.17
C ALA A 43 -4.84 1.82 1.22
N ARG A 44 -6.03 1.40 1.64
CA ARG A 44 -6.96 0.64 0.77
C ARG A 44 -7.32 1.44 -0.47
N LYS A 45 -7.74 2.70 -0.31
CA LYS A 45 -8.09 3.58 -1.44
C LYS A 45 -6.91 3.74 -2.41
N ARG A 46 -5.70 3.95 -1.88
CA ARG A 46 -4.48 4.09 -2.69
C ARG A 46 -4.13 2.79 -3.42
N ALA A 47 -4.17 1.64 -2.73
CA ALA A 47 -3.93 0.33 -3.34
C ALA A 47 -4.94 0.03 -4.46
N ILE A 48 -6.23 0.29 -4.26
CA ILE A 48 -7.26 0.11 -5.29
C ILE A 48 -6.93 0.97 -6.53
N ASN A 49 -6.64 2.26 -6.34
CA ASN A 49 -6.36 3.15 -7.46
C ASN A 49 -5.12 2.73 -8.24
N LEU A 50 -4.05 2.32 -7.55
CA LEU A 50 -2.83 1.87 -8.22
C LEU A 50 -3.00 0.51 -8.90
N LEU A 51 -3.73 -0.43 -8.30
CA LEU A 51 -4.03 -1.72 -8.94
C LEU A 51 -4.92 -1.57 -10.18
N ILE A 52 -5.82 -0.58 -10.19
CA ILE A 52 -6.58 -0.20 -11.39
C ILE A 52 -5.64 0.37 -12.46
N ALA A 53 -4.72 1.25 -12.06
CA ALA A 53 -3.73 1.81 -12.99
C ALA A 53 -2.81 0.72 -13.58
N GLU A 54 -2.43 -0.29 -12.80
CA GLU A 54 -1.66 -1.45 -13.27
C GLU A 54 -2.40 -2.28 -14.34
N LYS A 55 -3.73 -2.29 -14.34
CA LYS A 55 -4.52 -2.92 -15.43
C LYS A 55 -4.46 -2.13 -16.74
N GLY A 56 -4.24 -0.81 -16.68
CA GLY A 56 -4.16 0.08 -17.84
C GLY A 56 -5.39 -0.05 -18.75
N ASP A 57 -5.15 -0.09 -20.07
CA ASP A 57 -6.21 -0.13 -21.11
C ASP A 57 -7.08 -1.40 -21.07
N LYS A 58 -6.65 -2.44 -20.34
CA LYS A 58 -7.43 -3.67 -20.17
C LYS A 58 -8.45 -3.59 -19.03
N PHE A 59 -8.48 -2.48 -18.28
CA PHE A 59 -9.40 -2.30 -17.17
C PHE A 59 -10.86 -2.29 -17.63
N ARG A 60 -11.68 -3.12 -16.99
CA ARG A 60 -13.13 -3.17 -17.17
C ARG A 60 -13.84 -2.72 -15.89
N PRO A 61 -15.07 -2.16 -15.98
CA PRO A 61 -15.84 -1.81 -14.79
C PRO A 61 -16.03 -2.96 -13.79
N SER A 62 -16.15 -4.20 -14.28
CA SER A 62 -16.23 -5.42 -13.47
C SER A 62 -14.98 -5.68 -12.64
N ASP A 63 -13.81 -5.27 -13.12
CA ASP A 63 -12.54 -5.44 -12.39
C ASP A 63 -12.49 -4.58 -11.13
N LYS A 64 -13.22 -3.45 -11.09
CA LYS A 64 -13.26 -2.57 -9.93
C LYS A 64 -13.77 -3.29 -8.69
N ALA A 65 -14.81 -4.12 -8.83
CA ALA A 65 -15.37 -4.87 -7.72
C ALA A 65 -14.39 -5.95 -7.24
N VAL A 66 -13.75 -6.66 -8.16
CA VAL A 66 -12.75 -7.70 -7.84
C VAL A 66 -11.52 -7.10 -7.15
N ILE A 67 -11.00 -5.97 -7.65
CA ILE A 67 -9.87 -5.27 -7.03
C ILE A 67 -10.23 -4.76 -5.64
N LYS A 68 -11.45 -4.22 -5.45
CA LYS A 68 -11.92 -3.81 -4.12
C LYS A 68 -11.97 -4.98 -3.14
N GLU A 69 -12.63 -6.07 -3.51
CA GLU A 69 -12.74 -7.26 -2.67
C GLU A 69 -11.36 -7.83 -2.33
N LEU A 70 -10.45 -7.88 -3.31
CA LEU A 70 -9.08 -8.32 -3.10
C LEU A 70 -8.34 -7.44 -2.08
N VAL A 71 -8.41 -6.11 -2.23
CA VAL A 71 -7.74 -5.18 -1.32
C VAL A 71 -8.35 -5.23 0.08
N GLU A 72 -9.67 -5.36 0.19
CA GLU A 72 -10.37 -5.47 1.47
C GLU A 72 -10.05 -6.77 2.20
N SER A 73 -9.95 -7.90 1.47
CA SER A 73 -9.74 -9.22 2.04
C SER A 73 -8.28 -9.59 2.30
N LYS A 74 -7.35 -9.09 1.47
CA LYS A 74 -5.92 -9.45 1.52
C LYS A 74 -5.01 -8.29 1.91
N GLY A 75 -5.52 -7.07 1.91
CA GLY A 75 -4.75 -5.87 2.22
C GLY A 75 -4.61 -5.61 3.71
N LYS A 76 -3.39 -5.33 4.16
CA LYS A 76 -3.10 -4.95 5.56
C LYS A 76 -1.88 -4.06 5.67
N ILE A 77 -1.86 -3.23 6.71
CA ILE A 77 -0.63 -2.57 7.15
C ILE A 77 0.32 -3.64 7.72
N VAL A 78 1.56 -3.66 7.24
CA VAL A 78 2.61 -4.60 7.67
C VAL A 78 3.71 -3.93 8.48
N LYS A 79 3.87 -2.61 8.33
CA LYS A 79 4.86 -1.82 9.07
C LYS A 79 4.36 -0.39 9.24
N SER A 80 4.69 0.23 10.35
CA SER A 80 4.50 1.66 10.58
C SER A 80 5.81 2.29 11.07
N SER A 81 6.01 3.55 10.77
CA SER A 81 7.12 4.33 11.31
C SER A 81 6.79 4.86 12.71
N ASN A 82 7.80 5.38 13.40
CA ASN A 82 7.54 6.36 14.46
C ASN A 82 7.05 7.68 13.84
N SER A 83 6.58 8.62 14.67
CA SER A 83 6.26 9.96 14.19
C SER A 83 7.51 10.66 13.67
N ILE A 84 7.46 11.06 12.40
CA ILE A 84 8.52 11.77 11.69
C ILE A 84 7.91 13.08 11.23
N GLN A 85 8.36 14.19 11.83
CA GLN A 85 7.83 15.53 11.52
C GLN A 85 6.29 15.61 11.67
N GLY A 86 5.72 14.93 12.68
CA GLY A 86 4.28 14.90 12.95
C GLY A 86 3.47 13.95 12.04
N LYS A 87 4.14 13.11 11.25
CA LYS A 87 3.50 12.11 10.39
C LYS A 87 3.95 10.70 10.76
N ILE A 88 3.01 9.77 10.71
CA ILE A 88 3.28 8.34 10.76
C ILE A 88 3.13 7.79 9.35
N TYR A 89 4.13 7.05 8.89
CA TYR A 89 4.12 6.36 7.61
C TYR A 89 3.74 4.91 7.81
N PHE A 90 3.04 4.35 6.83
CA PHE A 90 2.54 2.98 6.88
C PHE A 90 2.84 2.28 5.56
N LEU A 91 3.41 1.08 5.67
CA LEU A 91 3.51 0.15 4.56
C LEU A 91 2.28 -0.73 4.57
N PHE A 92 1.50 -0.66 3.50
CA PHE A 92 0.35 -1.51 3.28
C PHE A 92 0.64 -2.46 2.14
N GLN A 93 0.33 -3.73 2.35
CA GLN A 93 0.57 -4.78 1.37
C GLN A 93 -0.71 -5.55 1.08
N VAL A 94 -0.91 -5.85 -0.20
CA VAL A 94 -1.92 -6.78 -0.72
C VAL A 94 -1.18 -8.00 -1.22
N SER A 95 -1.39 -9.15 -0.57
CA SER A 95 -0.69 -10.39 -0.91
C SER A 95 -1.67 -11.46 -1.37
N SER A 96 -1.51 -11.96 -2.59
CA SER A 96 -2.30 -13.04 -3.16
C SER A 96 -1.47 -13.83 -4.18
N PRO A 97 -1.57 -15.17 -4.23
CA PRO A 97 -0.84 -15.96 -5.21
C PRO A 97 -1.13 -15.50 -6.65
N SER A 98 -0.08 -15.34 -7.45
CA SER A 98 -0.14 -14.89 -8.84
C SER A 98 -0.88 -13.55 -9.05
N LEU A 99 -0.85 -12.65 -8.06
CA LEU A 99 -1.56 -11.37 -8.09
C LEU A 99 -1.30 -10.58 -9.39
N LYS A 100 -0.03 -10.43 -9.75
CA LYS A 100 0.38 -9.68 -10.95
C LYS A 100 -0.17 -10.30 -12.24
N THR A 101 -0.21 -11.63 -12.30
CA THR A 101 -0.75 -12.37 -13.45
C THR A 101 -2.26 -12.24 -13.52
N THR A 102 -2.94 -12.36 -12.39
CA THR A 102 -4.40 -12.21 -12.28
C THR A 102 -4.87 -10.83 -12.73
N LEU A 103 -4.11 -9.78 -12.45
CA LEU A 103 -4.42 -8.43 -12.92
C LEU A 103 -4.16 -8.23 -14.42
N LYS A 104 -3.23 -8.96 -15.03
CA LYS A 104 -2.89 -8.79 -16.46
C LYS A 104 -3.75 -9.62 -17.42
N ARG A 105 -4.57 -10.52 -16.86
CA ARG A 105 -5.62 -11.26 -17.59
C ARG A 105 -6.80 -10.34 -17.91
#